data_AF-A0A2T9ZQ89-F1
#
_entry.id   AF-A0A2T9ZQ89-F1
#
_cell.length_a   1.000
_cell.length_b   1.000
_cell.length_c   1.000
_cell.angle_alpha   90.00
_cell.angle_beta   90.00
_cell.angle_gamma   90.00
#
_symmetry.space_group_name_H-M   'P 1'
#
loop_
_entity.id
_entity.type
_entity.pdbx_description
1 polymer ?
#
loop_
_entity_poly.entity_id
_entity_poly.type
_entity_poly.pdbx_seq_one_letter_code
_entity_poly.pdbx_strand_id
1 'polypeptide(L)'
;MEHEERIMKRLYLISIALVSLVVTGGAAAGTVIDAGTFEKPGDTYSTSPYSGLFTDVITFDTTGIPLMFTGFHTGMAGDEMLLTNTADGSQYNLAPLFSERLSLSAGSYIFTLSGFALNALNDKIYSDYGFKITASPVPLPAAIWLFGSALIGFIAFSRRRKI
;
A
#
# COMPACT_ATOMS: atom_id res chain seq x y z
N MET A 1 -3.96 59.84 11.29
CA MET A 1 -2.96 59.16 10.43
C MET A 1 -2.15 58.11 11.17
N GLU A 2 -1.53 58.39 12.34
CA GLU A 2 -0.73 57.37 13.06
C GLU A 2 -1.48 56.09 13.47
N HIS A 3 -2.78 56.19 13.78
CA HIS A 3 -3.55 55.03 14.23
C HIS A 3 -3.73 53.98 13.12
N GLU A 4 -3.93 54.40 11.88
CA GLU A 4 -4.14 53.46 10.76
C GLU A 4 -2.84 52.77 10.33
N GLU A 5 -1.71 53.48 10.41
CA GLU A 5 -0.39 52.91 10.11
C GLU A 5 -0.03 51.78 11.10
N ARG A 6 -0.42 51.94 12.37
CA ARG A 6 -0.19 50.96 13.43
C ARG A 6 -1.04 49.69 13.25
N ILE A 7 -2.25 49.83 12.71
CA ILE A 7 -3.14 48.69 12.39
C ILE A 7 -2.62 47.92 11.18
N MET A 8 -2.19 48.62 10.12
CA MET A 8 -1.63 48.00 8.92
C MET A 8 -0.35 47.21 9.20
N LYS A 9 0.55 47.73 10.04
CA LYS A 9 1.78 47.02 10.44
C LYS A 9 1.48 45.73 11.21
N ARG A 10 0.47 45.73 12.09
CA ARG A 10 0.04 44.52 12.82
C ARG A 10 -0.58 43.48 11.91
N LEU A 11 -1.44 43.89 10.96
CA LEU A 11 -2.03 42.98 9.98
C LEU A 11 -0.96 42.33 9.09
N TYR A 12 0.04 43.10 8.65
CA TYR A 12 1.13 42.60 7.83
C TYR A 12 1.98 41.53 8.55
N LEU A 13 2.30 41.77 9.82
CA LEU A 13 3.03 40.81 10.67
C LEU A 13 2.22 39.52 10.90
N ILE A 14 0.91 39.62 11.15
CA ILE A 14 0.03 38.46 11.32
C ILE A 14 -0.05 37.65 10.02
N SER A 15 -0.11 38.29 8.85
CA SER A 15 -0.10 37.58 7.57
C SER A 15 1.20 36.84 7.29
N ILE A 16 2.37 37.41 7.66
CA ILE A 16 3.66 36.73 7.50
C ILE A 16 3.76 35.52 8.45
N ALA A 17 3.26 35.64 9.68
CA ALA A 17 3.24 34.54 10.65
C ALA A 17 2.32 33.38 10.20
N LEU A 18 1.18 33.69 9.58
CA LEU A 18 0.28 32.68 9.02
C LEU A 18 0.88 31.95 7.81
N VAL A 19 1.57 32.67 6.92
CA VAL A 19 2.23 32.05 5.75
C VAL A 19 3.38 31.14 6.17
N SER A 20 4.14 31.50 7.21
CA SER A 20 5.25 30.67 7.72
C SER A 20 4.76 29.43 8.48
N LEU A 21 3.59 29.47 9.12
CA LEU A 21 2.96 28.30 9.76
C LEU A 21 2.47 27.26 8.73
N VAL A 22 2.02 27.69 7.55
CA VAL A 22 1.54 26.79 6.49
C VAL A 22 2.70 26.06 5.79
N VAL A 23 3.91 26.64 5.78
CA VAL A 23 5.08 26.02 5.14
C VAL A 23 5.69 24.90 6.00
N THR A 24 5.48 24.90 7.31
CA THR A 24 6.04 23.88 8.23
C THR A 24 5.11 22.69 8.49
N GLY A 25 3.85 22.77 8.05
CA GLY A 25 2.85 21.70 8.16
C GLY A 25 3.01 20.60 7.10
N GLY A 26 4.08 19.81 7.21
CA GLY A 26 4.14 18.40 6.79
C GLY A 26 3.76 18.07 5.34
N ALA A 27 4.73 18.18 4.44
CA ALA A 27 4.75 17.34 3.25
C ALA A 27 5.00 15.89 3.68
N ALA A 28 3.95 15.14 4.02
CA ALA A 28 4.03 13.68 4.07
C ALA A 28 4.20 13.19 2.62
N ALA A 29 5.46 13.06 2.21
CA ALA A 29 5.81 12.36 0.98
C ALA A 29 5.14 10.99 1.02
N GLY A 30 4.36 10.66 -0.01
CA GLY A 30 3.75 9.34 -0.13
C GLY A 30 4.84 8.29 -0.06
N THR A 31 4.89 7.53 1.03
CA THR A 31 5.84 6.44 1.20
C THR A 31 5.45 5.35 0.21
N VAL A 32 6.34 5.06 -0.73
CA VAL A 32 6.26 3.81 -1.49
C VAL A 32 6.54 2.70 -0.48
N ILE A 33 5.50 1.98 -0.06
CA ILE A 33 5.68 0.78 0.74
C ILE A 33 6.02 -0.34 -0.25
N ASP A 34 7.32 -0.60 -0.41
CA ASP A 34 7.79 -1.85 -1.00
C ASP A 34 7.69 -2.91 0.10
N ALA A 35 6.73 -3.82 -0.02
CA ALA A 35 6.62 -4.94 0.91
C ALA A 35 7.74 -5.98 0.70
N GLY A 36 8.57 -5.81 -0.33
CA GLY A 36 9.62 -6.74 -0.71
C GLY A 36 9.14 -7.84 -1.66
N THR A 37 10.11 -8.56 -2.22
CA THR A 37 9.86 -9.84 -2.89
C THR A 37 10.02 -10.94 -1.85
N PHE A 38 8.97 -11.71 -1.62
CA PHE A 38 9.04 -12.88 -0.74
C PHE A 38 9.33 -14.11 -1.60
N GLU A 39 10.58 -14.57 -1.52
CA GLU A 39 11.04 -15.80 -2.15
C GLU A 39 11.51 -16.71 -1.00
N LYS A 40 10.70 -17.71 -0.64
CA LYS A 40 11.14 -18.74 0.30
C LYS A 40 11.23 -20.06 -0.47
N PRO A 41 12.42 -20.70 -0.53
CA PRO A 41 12.50 -22.09 -0.97
C PRO A 41 11.62 -22.92 -0.04
N GLY A 42 10.70 -23.71 -0.60
CA GLY A 42 9.73 -24.49 0.17
C GLY A 42 10.37 -25.34 1.27
N ASP A 43 9.62 -25.56 2.36
CA ASP A 43 10.07 -26.38 3.48
C ASP A 43 10.44 -27.80 2.98
N THR A 44 11.63 -28.28 3.35
CA THR A 44 12.09 -29.62 2.97
C THR A 44 11.58 -30.64 3.99
N TYR A 45 10.57 -31.41 3.63
CA TYR A 45 10.08 -32.52 4.44
C TYR A 45 10.90 -33.78 4.15
N SER A 46 11.55 -34.37 5.17
CA SER A 46 12.41 -35.55 4.96
C SER A 46 11.63 -36.88 4.95
N THR A 47 11.79 -37.60 3.84
CA THR A 47 11.65 -39.06 3.58
C THR A 47 10.26 -39.69 3.56
N SER A 48 9.98 -40.33 2.41
CA SER A 48 8.91 -41.27 2.03
C SER A 48 8.38 -42.23 3.11
N PRO A 49 7.10 -42.68 3.04
CA PRO A 49 6.05 -42.32 2.07
C PRO A 49 5.05 -41.37 2.73
N TYR A 50 5.21 -40.06 2.54
CA TYR A 50 4.25 -39.10 3.06
C TYR A 50 3.42 -38.49 1.93
N SER A 51 2.16 -38.91 1.88
CA SER A 51 1.08 -38.00 1.53
C SER A 51 0.92 -36.99 2.67
N GLY A 52 1.02 -35.70 2.38
CA GLY A 52 0.98 -34.66 3.40
C GLY A 52 0.30 -33.40 2.91
N LEU A 53 -0.39 -32.74 3.83
CA LEU A 53 -0.83 -31.36 3.66
C LEU A 53 0.34 -30.45 4.05
N PHE A 54 0.52 -29.39 3.29
CA PHE A 54 1.40 -28.29 3.68
C PHE A 54 0.57 -27.02 3.75
N THR A 55 1.04 -26.07 4.55
CA THR A 55 0.42 -24.75 4.66
C THR A 55 1.52 -23.76 5.03
N ASP A 56 1.73 -22.77 4.18
CA ASP A 56 2.57 -21.61 4.49
C ASP A 56 1.68 -20.38 4.65
N VAL A 57 2.08 -19.49 5.57
CA VAL A 57 1.26 -18.38 6.04
C VAL A 57 2.10 -17.11 6.13
N ILE A 58 1.73 -16.10 5.35
CA ILE A 58 2.39 -14.80 5.35
C ILE A 58 1.38 -13.73 5.72
N THR A 59 1.70 -12.94 6.75
CA THR A 59 0.81 -11.86 7.23
C THR A 59 1.36 -10.51 6.80
N PHE A 60 0.48 -9.62 6.37
CA PHE A 60 0.83 -8.23 6.06
C PHE A 60 -0.35 -7.29 6.36
N ASP A 61 -0.04 -6.03 6.59
CA ASP A 61 -1.03 -4.97 6.81
C ASP A 61 -1.13 -4.05 5.60
N THR A 62 -2.34 -3.57 5.31
CA THR A 62 -2.60 -2.57 4.26
C THR A 62 -3.29 -1.35 4.83
N THR A 63 -3.03 -0.21 4.22
CA THR A 63 -3.60 1.10 4.56
C THR A 63 -4.82 1.46 3.72
N GLY A 64 -5.40 0.51 2.98
CA GLY A 64 -6.58 0.75 2.14
C GLY A 64 -6.25 1.26 0.74
N ILE A 65 -5.02 1.01 0.27
CA ILE A 65 -4.56 1.40 -1.06
C ILE A 65 -4.69 0.23 -2.04
N PRO A 66 -4.94 0.50 -3.34
CA PRO A 66 -4.87 -0.54 -4.35
C PRO A 66 -3.47 -1.13 -4.42
N LEU A 67 -3.37 -2.45 -4.27
CA LEU A 67 -2.12 -3.20 -4.35
C LEU A 67 -2.11 -4.02 -5.63
N MET A 68 -0.93 -4.09 -6.26
CA MET A 68 -0.68 -5.00 -7.37
C MET A 68 0.02 -6.24 -6.83
N PHE A 69 -0.62 -7.38 -7.03
CA PHE A 69 -0.15 -8.71 -6.67
C PHE A 69 0.29 -9.42 -7.94
N THR A 70 1.56 -9.79 -8.01
CA THR A 70 2.09 -10.58 -9.13
C THR A 70 2.87 -11.74 -8.58
N GLY A 71 2.71 -12.92 -9.17
CA GLY A 71 3.47 -14.08 -8.73
C GLY A 71 3.03 -15.37 -9.39
N PHE A 72 3.56 -16.46 -8.83
CA PHE A 72 3.21 -17.82 -9.21
C PHE A 72 3.24 -18.73 -7.99
N HIS A 73 2.49 -19.82 -8.06
CA HIS A 73 2.64 -21.00 -7.23
C HIS A 73 2.54 -22.24 -8.11
N THR A 74 3.45 -23.20 -7.93
CA THR A 74 3.41 -24.49 -8.62
C THR A 74 3.98 -25.58 -7.73
N GLY A 75 3.64 -26.85 -8.03
CA GLY A 75 4.40 -28.00 -7.53
C GLY A 75 3.58 -29.08 -6.85
N MET A 76 2.28 -28.88 -6.59
CA MET A 76 1.44 -29.86 -5.88
C MET A 76 0.03 -29.99 -6.44
N ALA A 77 -0.63 -31.11 -6.11
CA ALA A 77 -1.99 -31.38 -6.54
C ALA A 77 -2.98 -30.62 -5.65
N GLY A 78 -3.88 -29.86 -6.26
CA GLY A 78 -4.84 -29.04 -5.52
C GLY A 78 -4.16 -27.94 -4.71
N ASP A 79 -3.10 -27.34 -5.24
CA ASP A 79 -2.51 -26.16 -4.64
C ASP A 79 -3.46 -24.97 -4.76
N GLU A 80 -3.66 -24.28 -3.64
CA GLU A 80 -4.51 -23.10 -3.54
C GLU A 80 -3.76 -22.01 -2.81
N MET A 81 -3.69 -20.84 -3.45
CA MET A 81 -3.18 -19.64 -2.83
C MET A 81 -4.33 -18.67 -2.55
N LEU A 82 -4.50 -18.40 -1.27
CA LEU A 82 -5.64 -17.67 -0.72
C LEU A 82 -5.15 -16.43 -0.01
N LEU A 83 -5.72 -15.28 -0.35
CA LEU A 83 -5.58 -14.07 0.43
C LEU A 83 -6.83 -13.88 1.30
N THR A 84 -6.66 -13.86 2.62
CA THR A 84 -7.76 -13.71 3.59
C THR A 84 -7.64 -12.42 4.36
N ASN A 85 -8.69 -11.60 4.40
CA ASN A 85 -8.78 -10.48 5.32
C ASN A 85 -9.13 -11.01 6.73
N THR A 86 -8.30 -10.69 7.72
CA THR A 86 -8.48 -11.18 9.09
C THR A 86 -9.63 -10.51 9.83
N ALA A 87 -10.08 -9.33 9.38
CA ALA A 87 -11.13 -8.57 10.05
C ALA A 87 -12.54 -9.13 9.73
N ASP A 88 -12.77 -9.54 8.48
CA ASP A 88 -14.08 -9.96 8.00
C ASP A 88 -14.12 -11.38 7.41
N GLY A 89 -12.95 -12.04 7.28
CA GLY A 89 -12.84 -13.37 6.68
C GLY A 89 -13.04 -13.40 5.17
N SER A 90 -13.10 -12.26 4.49
CA SER A 90 -13.19 -12.22 3.03
C SER A 90 -11.96 -12.85 2.38
N GLN A 91 -12.19 -13.60 1.31
CA GLN A 91 -11.20 -14.45 0.67
C GLN A 91 -11.06 -14.11 -0.81
N TYR A 92 -9.82 -14.10 -1.29
CA TYR A 92 -9.46 -13.93 -2.69
C TYR A 92 -8.60 -15.10 -3.13
N ASN A 93 -9.13 -15.91 -4.04
CA ASN A 93 -8.41 -17.02 -4.65
C ASN A 93 -7.54 -16.50 -5.78
N LEU A 94 -6.25 -16.78 -5.71
CA LEU A 94 -5.30 -16.42 -6.73
C LEU A 94 -5.00 -17.64 -7.60
N ALA A 95 -4.96 -17.43 -8.91
CA ALA A 95 -4.59 -18.49 -9.85
C ALA A 95 -3.11 -18.89 -9.70
N PRO A 96 -2.71 -20.10 -10.16
CA PRO A 96 -1.31 -20.56 -10.15
C PRO A 96 -0.30 -19.60 -10.78
N LEU A 97 -0.73 -18.81 -11.77
CA LEU A 97 0.00 -17.66 -12.29
C LEU A 97 -0.94 -16.47 -12.24
N PHE A 98 -0.55 -15.41 -11.52
CA PHE A 98 -1.44 -14.28 -11.27
C PHE A 98 -0.72 -12.95 -11.41
N SER A 99 -1.48 -11.94 -11.85
CA SER A 99 -1.08 -10.55 -11.95
C SER A 99 -2.33 -9.69 -11.78
N GLU A 100 -2.73 -9.48 -10.54
CA GLU A 100 -4.01 -8.90 -10.18
C GLU A 100 -3.87 -7.61 -9.38
N ARG A 101 -4.75 -6.65 -9.68
CA ARG A 101 -4.86 -5.42 -8.91
C ARG A 101 -6.05 -5.52 -7.98
N LEU A 102 -5.79 -5.64 -6.68
CA LEU A 102 -6.84 -5.76 -5.66
C LEU A 102 -6.95 -4.43 -4.89
N SER A 103 -8.19 -3.96 -4.74
CA SER A 103 -8.51 -2.81 -3.90
C SER A 103 -8.91 -3.32 -2.53
N LEU A 104 -7.91 -3.50 -1.67
CA LEU A 104 -8.08 -4.01 -0.31
C LEU A 104 -8.45 -2.85 0.63
N SER A 105 -9.39 -3.08 1.54
CA SER A 105 -9.64 -2.13 2.64
C SER A 105 -8.46 -2.13 3.61
N ALA A 106 -8.30 -1.06 4.38
CA ALA A 106 -7.30 -1.02 5.45
C ALA A 106 -7.53 -2.15 6.45
N GLY A 107 -6.46 -2.84 6.86
CA GLY A 107 -6.54 -4.00 7.76
C GLY A 107 -5.40 -4.98 7.59
N SER A 108 -5.48 -6.08 8.35
CA SER A 108 -4.49 -7.17 8.33
C SER A 108 -4.96 -8.32 7.45
N TYR A 109 -4.07 -8.82 6.62
CA TYR A 109 -4.34 -9.86 5.64
C TYR A 109 -3.35 -11.01 5.79
N ILE A 110 -3.82 -12.21 5.47
CA ILE A 110 -3.04 -13.44 5.51
C ILE A 110 -3.04 -14.06 4.12
N PHE A 111 -1.86 -14.21 3.54
CA PHE A 111 -1.61 -15.14 2.44
C PHE A 111 -1.45 -16.54 3.00
N THR A 112 -2.28 -17.46 2.53
CA THR A 112 -2.17 -18.88 2.81
C THR A 112 -1.87 -19.60 1.50
N LEU A 113 -0.76 -20.29 1.44
CA LEU A 113 -0.49 -21.24 0.37
C LEU A 113 -0.65 -22.65 0.94
N SER A 114 -1.55 -23.43 0.36
CA SER A 114 -1.82 -24.79 0.82
C SER A 114 -1.97 -25.74 -0.35
N GLY A 115 -1.91 -27.03 -0.09
CA GLY A 115 -2.14 -28.05 -1.10
C GLY A 115 -1.70 -29.42 -0.60
N PHE A 116 -1.64 -30.36 -1.53
CA PHE A 116 -1.38 -31.75 -1.19
C PHE A 116 -0.38 -32.41 -2.13
N ALA A 117 0.61 -33.08 -1.54
CA ALA A 117 1.55 -33.91 -2.29
C ALA A 117 1.03 -35.37 -2.33
N LEU A 118 0.55 -35.81 -3.49
CA LEU A 118 0.20 -37.23 -3.71
C LEU A 118 1.38 -37.94 -4.38
N ASN A 119 1.91 -38.99 -3.74
CA ASN A 119 2.95 -39.86 -4.30
C ASN A 119 4.17 -39.11 -4.85
N ALA A 120 4.72 -38.16 -4.08
CA ALA A 120 5.97 -37.51 -4.46
C ALA A 120 7.06 -38.59 -4.64
N LEU A 121 7.38 -38.91 -5.90
CA LEU A 121 8.45 -39.86 -6.27
C LEU A 121 9.85 -39.30 -5.96
N ASN A 122 9.91 -38.04 -5.55
CA ASN A 122 11.12 -37.33 -5.18
C ASN A 122 11.08 -37.07 -3.67
N ASP A 123 12.22 -37.23 -3.00
CA ASP A 123 12.39 -37.02 -1.54
C ASP A 123 12.17 -35.57 -1.09
N LYS A 124 11.82 -34.70 -2.04
CA LYS A 124 11.58 -33.29 -1.83
C LYS A 124 10.25 -32.90 -2.48
N ILE A 125 9.28 -32.64 -1.63
CA ILE A 125 8.05 -31.95 -1.97
C ILE A 125 8.39 -30.46 -1.99
N TYR A 126 8.38 -29.83 -3.16
CA TYR A 126 8.61 -28.40 -3.29
C TYR A 126 7.28 -27.71 -3.65
N SER A 127 6.93 -26.69 -2.89
CA SER A 127 6.06 -25.62 -3.39
C SER A 127 6.97 -24.46 -3.73
N ASP A 128 7.12 -24.18 -5.02
CA ASP A 128 7.81 -22.96 -5.45
C ASP A 128 6.76 -21.86 -5.58
N TYR A 129 6.94 -20.81 -4.81
CA TYR A 129 6.13 -19.61 -4.91
C TYR A 129 7.01 -18.37 -4.86
N GLY A 130 6.61 -17.37 -5.64
CA GLY A 130 7.20 -16.05 -5.60
C GLY A 130 6.07 -15.06 -5.77
N PHE A 131 5.93 -14.12 -4.84
CA PHE A 131 4.98 -13.03 -4.99
C PHE A 131 5.61 -11.70 -4.64
N LYS A 132 5.13 -10.67 -5.33
CA LYS A 132 5.54 -9.29 -5.17
C LYS A 132 4.30 -8.44 -4.97
N ILE A 133 4.32 -7.63 -3.91
CA ILE A 133 3.28 -6.66 -3.61
C ILE A 133 3.85 -5.29 -3.94
N THR A 134 3.22 -4.58 -4.88
CA THR A 134 3.58 -3.20 -5.19
C THR A 134 2.40 -2.27 -4.93
N ALA A 135 2.64 -1.30 -4.04
CA ALA A 135 1.78 -0.14 -3.88
C ALA A 135 2.16 0.92 -4.92
N SER A 136 1.16 1.49 -5.60
CA SER A 136 1.35 2.67 -6.44
C SER A 136 0.70 3.87 -5.73
N PRO A 137 1.44 4.59 -4.87
CA PRO A 137 0.91 5.79 -4.24
C PRO A 137 0.56 6.83 -5.30
N VAL A 138 -0.61 7.45 -5.16
CA VAL A 138 -1.04 8.53 -6.05
C VAL A 138 -0.09 9.72 -5.86
N PRO A 139 0.40 10.37 -6.94
CA PRO A 139 1.29 11.51 -6.83
C PRO A 139 0.60 12.71 -6.14
N LEU A 140 0.79 12.84 -4.83
CA LEU A 140 0.43 14.03 -4.05
C LEU A 140 1.12 15.34 -4.48
N PRO A 141 2.31 15.38 -5.13
CA PRO A 141 2.96 16.65 -5.44
C PRO A 141 2.09 17.59 -6.28
N ALA A 142 1.38 17.06 -7.27
CA ALA A 142 0.57 17.87 -8.18
C ALA A 142 -0.65 18.50 -7.47
N ALA A 143 -1.27 17.78 -6.54
CA ALA A 143 -2.43 18.28 -5.80
C ALA A 143 -2.06 19.47 -4.90
N ILE A 144 -0.88 19.44 -4.27
CA ILE A 144 -0.38 20.54 -3.44
C ILE A 144 -0.11 21.78 -4.30
N TRP A 145 0.49 21.62 -5.47
CA TRP A 145 0.74 22.73 -6.39
C TRP A 145 -0.55 23.32 -6.97
N LEU A 146 -1.51 22.48 -7.34
CA LEU A 146 -2.83 22.93 -7.82
C LEU A 146 -3.61 23.65 -6.71
N PHE A 147 -3.62 23.09 -5.49
CA PHE A 147 -4.26 23.73 -4.36
C PHE A 147 -3.58 25.05 -3.99
N GLY A 148 -2.25 25.09 -3.96
CA GLY A 148 -1.48 26.30 -3.68
C GLY A 148 -1.71 27.40 -4.72
N SER A 149 -1.70 27.05 -6.01
CA SER A 149 -1.95 28.01 -7.09
C SER A 149 -3.40 28.53 -7.08
N ALA A 150 -4.38 27.66 -6.82
CA ALA A 150 -5.78 28.07 -6.66
C ALA A 150 -5.95 29.02 -5.48
N LEU A 151 -5.32 28.73 -4.34
CA LEU A 151 -5.39 29.57 -3.14
C LEU A 151 -4.83 30.98 -3.40
N ILE A 152 -3.66 31.06 -4.05
CA ILE A 152 -3.07 32.34 -4.44
C ILE A 152 -3.98 33.10 -5.41
N GLY A 153 -4.56 32.40 -6.40
CA GLY A 153 -5.54 32.96 -7.34
C GLY A 153 -6.76 33.55 -6.64
N PHE A 154 -7.35 32.84 -5.68
CA PHE A 154 -8.49 33.31 -4.90
C PHE A 154 -8.17 34.55 -4.05
N ILE A 155 -6.97 34.59 -3.44
CA ILE A 155 -6.51 35.77 -2.67
C ILE A 155 -6.38 36.98 -3.60
N ALA A 156 -5.76 36.80 -4.77
CA ALA A 156 -5.59 37.88 -5.75
C ALA A 156 -6.94 38.40 -6.27
N PHE A 157 -7.88 37.49 -6.56
CA PHE A 157 -9.24 37.85 -7.00
C PHE A 157 -10.02 38.60 -5.92
N SER A 158 -9.92 38.18 -4.66
CA SER A 158 -10.61 38.81 -3.53
C SER A 158 -10.13 40.24 -3.28
N ARG A 159 -8.84 40.53 -3.49
CA ARG A 159 -8.29 41.89 -3.34
C ARG A 159 -8.80 42.85 -4.41
N ARG A 160 -9.10 42.36 -5.62
CA ARG A 160 -9.65 43.19 -6.71
C ARG A 160 -11.09 43.62 -6.50
N ARG A 161 -11.88 42.92 -5.67
CA ARG A 161 -13.28 43.27 -5.38
C ARG A 161 -13.46 44.33 -4.28
N LYS A 162 -12.38 44.72 -3.58
CA LYS A 162 -12.43 45.72 -2.50
C LYS A 162 -12.04 47.14 -2.94
N ILE A 163 -11.63 47.31 -4.20
CA ILE A 163 -11.42 48.60 -4.87
C ILE A 163 -12.65 48.87 -5.73
#